data_AF-A0A7I7WLT7-F1
#
_entry.id   AF-A0A7I7WLT7-F1
#
_cell.length_a   1.000
_cell.length_b   1.000
_cell.length_c   1.000
_cell.angle_alpha   90.00
_cell.angle_beta   90.00
_cell.angle_gamma   90.00
#
_symmetry.space_group_name_H-M   'P 1'
#
loop_
_entity.id
_entity.type
_entity.pdbx_description
1 polymer ?
#
loop_
_entity_poly.entity_id
_entity_poly.type
_entity_poly.pdbx_seq_one_letter_code
_entity_poly.pdbx_strand_id
1 'polypeptide(L)'
;MSAALTEILREDMNVDIRRITRESRLIDDVGLDSVAFAVGMVAIEDKLGVALSEEDLLSCDTVGDLEAAILAKVPAAHLNS
;
A
#
# COMPACT_ATOMS: atom_id res chain seq x y z
N MET A 1 3.51 -7.93 6.98
CA MET A 1 2.92 -6.72 6.41
C MET A 1 2.86 -5.66 7.50
N SER A 2 3.17 -4.39 7.21
CA SER A 2 3.02 -3.26 8.15
C SER A 2 1.56 -3.17 8.64
N ALA A 3 1.37 -2.91 9.94
CA ALA A 3 0.04 -2.78 10.52
C ALA A 3 -0.75 -1.62 9.87
N ALA A 4 -0.10 -0.48 9.69
CA ALA A 4 -0.70 0.69 9.05
C ALA A 4 -1.11 0.42 7.59
N LEU A 5 -0.27 -0.27 6.81
CA LEU A 5 -0.62 -0.64 5.43
C LEU A 5 -1.82 -1.60 5.39
N THR A 6 -1.85 -2.53 6.33
CA THR A 6 -2.95 -3.50 6.48
C THR A 6 -4.26 -2.80 6.81
N GLU A 7 -4.23 -1.79 7.68
CA GLU A 7 -5.40 -0.97 8.00
C GLU A 7 -5.88 -0.17 6.79
N ILE A 8 -4.98 0.49 6.04
CA ILE A 8 -5.36 1.25 4.84
C ILE A 8 -6.02 0.34 3.80
N LEU A 9 -5.40 -0.80 3.50
CA LEU A 9 -5.96 -1.78 2.56
C LEU A 9 -7.34 -2.24 3.00
N ARG A 10 -7.53 -2.52 4.29
CA ARG A 10 -8.80 -3.04 4.83
C ARG A 10 -9.88 -1.98 4.95
N GLU A 11 -9.55 -0.80 5.48
CA GLU A 11 -10.50 0.22 5.90
C GLU A 11 -10.79 1.23 4.78
N ASP A 12 -9.74 1.71 4.11
CA ASP A 12 -9.88 2.71 3.04
C ASP A 12 -10.14 2.04 1.69
N MET A 13 -9.47 0.93 1.41
CA MET A 13 -9.54 0.25 0.10
C MET A 13 -10.50 -0.95 0.09
N ASN A 14 -11.10 -1.29 1.24
CA ASN A 14 -12.04 -2.40 1.43
C ASN A 14 -11.53 -3.76 0.88
N VAL A 15 -10.21 -3.97 0.98
CA VAL A 15 -9.52 -5.18 0.53
C VAL A 15 -9.54 -6.25 1.63
N ASP A 16 -9.85 -7.50 1.27
CA ASP A 16 -9.79 -8.63 2.21
C ASP A 16 -8.35 -9.15 2.35
N ILE A 17 -7.57 -8.47 3.21
CA ILE A 17 -6.19 -8.81 3.60
C ILE A 17 -5.96 -10.27 4.02
N ARG A 18 -7.01 -11.06 4.34
CA ARG A 18 -6.87 -12.48 4.67
C ARG A 18 -6.64 -13.36 3.45
N ARG A 19 -7.01 -12.86 2.27
CA ARG A 19 -6.87 -13.56 0.98
C ARG A 19 -5.69 -13.06 0.16
N ILE A 20 -5.14 -11.92 0.56
CA ILE A 20 -4.02 -11.28 -0.11
C ILE A 20 -2.71 -11.76 0.49
N THR A 21 -1.72 -12.01 -0.36
CA THR A 21 -0.34 -12.32 0.03
C THR A 21 0.61 -11.30 -0.57
N ARG A 22 1.88 -11.31 -0.16
CA ARG A 22 2.89 -10.44 -0.77
C ARG A 22 3.06 -10.69 -2.28
N GLU A 23 2.77 -11.90 -2.75
CA GLU A 23 2.88 -12.27 -4.17
C GLU A 23 1.61 -11.92 -4.98
N SER A 24 0.54 -11.47 -4.30
CA SER A 24 -0.69 -11.07 -4.97
C SER A 24 -0.46 -9.81 -5.79
N ARG A 25 -0.86 -9.88 -7.07
CA ARG A 25 -0.81 -8.74 -7.99
C ARG A 25 -1.83 -7.68 -7.61
N LEU A 26 -1.42 -6.42 -7.59
CA LEU A 26 -2.27 -5.31 -7.14
C LEU A 26 -3.56 -5.23 -7.97
N ILE A 27 -3.46 -5.27 -9.29
CA ILE A 27 -4.62 -5.12 -10.18
C ILE A 27 -5.40 -6.43 -10.27
N ASP A 28 -4.73 -7.55 -10.56
CA ASP A 28 -5.40 -8.83 -10.84
C ASP A 28 -5.89 -9.57 -9.59
N ASP A 29 -5.07 -9.66 -8.53
CA ASP A 29 -5.40 -10.49 -7.36
C ASP A 29 -6.06 -9.66 -6.25
N VAL A 30 -5.61 -8.42 -6.05
CA VAL A 30 -6.23 -7.50 -5.07
C VAL A 30 -7.47 -6.82 -5.65
N GLY A 31 -7.54 -6.66 -6.98
CA GLY A 31 -8.64 -5.93 -7.63
C GLY A 31 -8.53 -4.43 -7.45
N LEU A 32 -7.29 -3.90 -7.40
CA LEU A 32 -7.08 -2.45 -7.32
C LEU A 32 -7.45 -1.78 -8.63
N ASP A 33 -8.66 -1.22 -8.66
CA ASP A 33 -9.07 -0.29 -9.69
C ASP A 33 -8.34 1.06 -9.55
N SER A 34 -8.36 1.87 -10.61
CA SER A 34 -7.74 3.22 -10.61
C SER A 34 -8.20 4.11 -9.45
N VAL A 35 -9.46 3.96 -9.01
CA VAL A 35 -10.00 4.70 -7.86
C VAL A 35 -9.45 4.16 -6.55
N ALA A 36 -9.46 2.85 -6.35
CA ALA A 36 -8.94 2.22 -5.14
C ALA A 36 -7.44 2.48 -4.97
N PHE A 37 -6.70 2.54 -6.09
CA PHE A 37 -5.29 2.93 -6.09
C PHE A 37 -5.09 4.39 -5.67
N ALA A 38 -5.88 5.32 -6.22
CA ALA A 38 -5.83 6.72 -5.84
C ALA A 38 -6.16 6.93 -4.36
N VAL A 39 -7.18 6.23 -3.84
CA VAL A 39 -7.54 6.24 -2.42
C VAL A 39 -6.40 5.67 -1.57
N GLY A 40 -5.80 4.55 -1.99
CA GLY A 40 -4.68 3.93 -1.30
C GLY A 40 -3.49 4.87 -1.19
N MET A 41 -3.09 5.54 -2.28
CA MET A 41 -2.00 6.52 -2.26
C MET A 41 -2.26 7.67 -1.28
N VAL A 42 -3.45 8.26 -1.33
CA VAL A 42 -3.83 9.37 -0.44
C VAL A 42 -3.84 8.92 1.02
N ALA A 43 -4.39 7.73 1.31
CA ALA A 43 -4.42 7.19 2.67
C ALA A 43 -3.02 6.80 3.19
N ILE A 44 -2.15 6.28 2.33
CA ILE A 44 -0.73 6.04 2.64
C ILE A 44 -0.02 7.36 2.95
N GLU A 45 -0.22 8.37 2.13
CA GLU A 45 0.39 9.69 2.36
C GLU A 45 -0.13 10.33 3.66
N ASP A 46 -1.43 10.26 3.92
CA ASP A 46 -2.04 10.83 5.13
C ASP A 46 -1.63 10.08 6.41
N LYS A 47 -1.68 8.73 6.41
CA LYS A 47 -1.37 7.93 7.59
C LYS A 47 0.13 7.79 7.86
N LEU A 48 0.94 7.60 6.80
CA LEU A 48 2.37 7.30 6.93
C LEU A 48 3.26 8.51 6.61
N GLY A 49 2.72 9.57 6.01
CA GLY A 49 3.52 10.70 5.53
C GLY A 49 4.36 10.35 4.30
N VAL A 50 3.95 9.34 3.52
CA VAL A 50 4.70 8.83 2.37
C VAL A 50 4.00 9.16 1.07
N ALA A 51 4.65 9.96 0.23
CA ALA A 51 4.20 10.22 -1.13
C ALA A 51 4.79 9.18 -2.10
N LEU A 52 3.93 8.38 -2.73
CA LEU A 52 4.30 7.46 -3.81
C LEU A 52 4.20 8.18 -5.15
N SER A 53 5.22 8.05 -6.00
CA SER A 53 5.19 8.58 -7.37
C SER A 53 4.62 7.55 -8.34
N GLU A 54 4.16 8.00 -9.51
CA GLU A 54 3.70 7.10 -10.59
C GLU A 54 4.77 6.06 -10.98
N GLU A 55 6.06 6.41 -10.93
CA GLU A 55 7.16 5.47 -11.19
C GLU A 55 7.32 4.40 -10.10
N ASP A 56 7.19 4.77 -8.82
CA ASP A 56 7.16 3.79 -7.72
C ASP A 56 5.98 2.83 -7.95
N LEU A 57 4.84 3.36 -8.40
CA LEU A 57 3.63 2.61 -8.67
C LEU A 57 3.76 1.66 -9.88
N LEU A 58 4.33 2.15 -10.98
CA LEU A 58 4.61 1.38 -12.20
C LEU A 58 5.66 0.30 -11.97
N SER A 59 6.52 0.46 -10.97
CA SER A 59 7.47 -0.58 -10.55
C SER A 59 6.88 -1.57 -9.54
N CYS A 60 5.69 -1.29 -9.00
CA CYS A 60 4.98 -2.19 -8.09
C CYS A 60 4.00 -3.10 -8.84
N ASP A 61 4.38 -4.36 -9.02
CA ASP A 61 3.48 -5.38 -9.58
C ASP A 61 2.63 -6.05 -8.49
N THR A 62 3.23 -6.28 -7.32
CA THR A 62 2.63 -7.02 -6.22
C THR A 62 2.44 -6.17 -4.97
N VAL A 63 1.63 -6.68 -4.03
CA VAL A 63 1.48 -6.08 -2.69
C VAL A 63 2.80 -6.03 -1.94
N GLY A 64 3.69 -7.00 -2.17
CA GLY A 64 5.03 -7.00 -1.61
C GLY A 64 5.88 -5.83 -2.11
N ASP A 65 5.78 -5.51 -3.41
CA ASP A 65 6.50 -4.38 -4.00
C ASP A 65 5.96 -3.05 -3.47
N LEU A 66 4.64 -2.89 -3.42
CA LEU A 66 4.00 -1.70 -2.84
C LEU A 66 4.44 -1.50 -1.39
N GLU A 67 4.41 -2.55 -0.59
CA GLU A 67 4.91 -2.49 0.79
C GLU A 67 6.38 -2.09 0.86
N ALA A 68 7.23 -2.65 0.01
CA ALA A 68 8.66 -2.33 -0.02
C ALA A 68 8.92 -0.88 -0.44
N ALA A 69 8.20 -0.38 -1.45
CA ALA A 69 8.28 1.00 -1.92
C ALA A 69 7.88 1.97 -0.80
N ILE A 70 6.80 1.66 -0.08
CA ILE A 70 6.38 2.46 1.08
C ILE A 70 7.46 2.40 2.17
N LEU A 71 7.92 1.22 2.58
CA LEU A 71 8.94 1.07 3.61
C LEU A 71 10.27 1.76 3.28
N ALA A 72 10.64 1.82 2.00
CA ALA A 72 11.83 2.54 1.54
C ALA A 72 11.69 4.06 1.70
N LYS A 73 10.46 4.57 1.72
CA LYS A 73 10.13 6.01 1.80
C LYS A 73 9.68 6.43 3.19
N VAL A 74 9.14 5.51 4.02
CA VAL A 74 8.78 5.79 5.41
C VAL A 74 10.03 6.26 6.15
N PRO A 75 10.10 7.51 6.61
CA PRO A 75 11.19 7.91 7.48
C PRO A 75 11.08 7.08 8.77
N ALA A 76 12.20 6.53 9.24
CA ALA A 76 12.28 5.61 10.40
C ALA A 76 11.71 6.18 11.73
N ALA A 77 11.13 7.38 11.72
CA ALA A 77 10.56 8.09 12.85
C ALA A 77 9.22 7.50 13.37
N HIS A 78 8.53 6.62 12.64
CA HIS A 78 7.26 6.03 13.07
C HIS A 78 7.35 4.68 13.82
N LEU A 79 8.56 4.20 14.14
CA LEU A 79 8.77 2.93 14.87
C LEU A 79 8.77 3.05 16.41
N ASN A 80 8.55 4.26 16.96
CA ASN A 80 8.58 4.51 18.39
C ASN A 80 7.31 5.22 18.88
N SER A 81 6.24 4.49 19.17
CA SER A 81 5.20 4.89 20.13
C SER A 81 4.55 3.68 20.77
#